data_AF-A0A538L4W6-F1
#
_entry.id   AF-A0A538L4W6-F1
#
_cell.length_a   1.000
_cell.length_b   1.000
_cell.length_c   1.000
_cell.angle_alpha   90.00
_cell.angle_beta   90.00
_cell.angle_gamma   90.00
#
_symmetry.space_group_name_H-M   'P 1'
#
loop_
_entity.id
_entity.type
_entity.pdbx_description
1 polymer ?
#
loop_
_entity_poly.entity_id
_entity_poly.type
_entity_poly.pdbx_seq_one_letter_code
_entity_poly.pdbx_strand_id
1 'polypeptide(L)'
;MTSASEQPVTAADLRAIDLFDDLDDRALGEWAAVAEWRNAEPGERVLEDGQEPEGVLCLFEGTLQVFSRNGDRFEPVAQQTGPTWIAAVATLTETPLGVRMVVVEPARVALIPAEEFRRLALAHPTVHRRVMRQVAPLMRRITAIEQNRERLAALGKMSAGLAHELGNPAAAASRAADQLGEALDVMTSALRQFVEAGVEPTDTIRLADLRDEALRRAAERGPLAPLEAADAEEEMLRRLEELGVPDAWQLAEPLAVAGIDEAWLEKGHAIAGSATPEALQVTVAWLNAQRIVGELRDSTARMEALIKAIKAYAYTDRGGLLEADVHEGLETTLTVLDHKLKHTQIEIQRDYDRSLPKLTFYGSELNQVWTNLLANAIEALGEHGTITLRTRRDGECVVVDIADTGPGIPPDVRSHIFEPFFTTKDVGQGTGLGLDTARRIVQDRHGGSMSFEADDHGTTFHVWIPLHPPVAVSGTGTDQDSDSGPRSNPTF
;
A
#
# COMPACT_ATOMS: atom_id res chain seq x y z
N MET A 1 -27.78 57.47 29.85
CA MET A 1 -27.22 56.12 30.03
C MET A 1 -25.91 56.10 29.28
N THR A 2 -24.85 56.40 30.02
CA THR A 2 -23.47 56.62 29.57
C THR A 2 -22.84 55.29 29.17
N SER A 3 -22.18 55.28 28.01
CA SER A 3 -21.41 54.15 27.47
C SER A 3 -20.35 53.71 28.46
N ALA A 4 -20.28 52.41 28.76
CA ALA A 4 -19.19 51.79 29.51
C ALA A 4 -17.92 51.83 28.64
N SER A 5 -17.16 52.91 28.74
CA SER A 5 -15.84 53.05 28.12
C SER A 5 -14.79 52.29 28.95
N GLU A 6 -14.25 51.22 28.35
CA GLU A 6 -12.83 50.81 28.39
C GLU A 6 -12.11 50.91 29.75
N GLN A 7 -12.31 49.92 30.62
CA GLN A 7 -11.28 49.60 31.62
C GLN A 7 -10.09 48.93 30.90
N PRO A 8 -8.83 49.29 31.19
CA PRO A 8 -7.68 48.63 30.59
C PRO A 8 -7.65 47.14 30.97
N VAL A 9 -7.06 46.29 30.13
CA VAL A 9 -6.80 44.89 30.46
C VAL A 9 -5.90 44.86 31.69
N THR A 10 -6.21 44.04 32.68
CA THR A 10 -5.43 43.94 33.92
C THR A 10 -4.60 42.65 33.95
N ALA A 11 -3.55 42.63 34.78
CA ALA A 11 -2.80 41.41 35.07
C ALA A 11 -3.71 40.30 35.63
N ALA A 12 -4.79 40.64 36.34
CA ALA A 12 -5.75 39.66 36.86
C ALA A 12 -6.57 39.01 35.74
N ASP A 13 -6.93 39.76 34.68
CA ASP A 13 -7.63 39.19 33.52
C ASP A 13 -6.73 38.18 32.81
N LEU A 14 -5.47 38.54 32.51
CA LEU A 14 -4.54 37.68 31.76
C LEU A 14 -4.20 36.37 32.48
N ARG A 15 -4.32 36.29 33.81
CA ARG A 15 -4.14 35.03 34.56
C ARG A 15 -5.16 33.95 34.22
N ALA A 16 -6.28 34.29 33.57
CA ALA A 16 -7.24 33.30 33.09
C ALA A 16 -6.76 32.57 31.84
N ILE A 17 -5.71 33.04 31.16
CA ILE A 17 -5.20 32.49 29.90
C ILE A 17 -3.91 31.73 30.17
N ASP A 18 -3.91 30.43 29.85
CA ASP A 18 -2.81 29.51 30.18
C ASP A 18 -1.46 29.83 29.50
N LEU A 19 -1.48 30.74 28.51
CA LEU A 19 -0.28 31.31 27.89
C LEU A 19 0.62 32.02 28.91
N PHE A 20 0.02 32.56 29.99
CA PHE A 20 0.68 33.44 30.96
C PHE A 20 0.82 32.84 32.37
N ASP A 21 0.43 31.57 32.60
CA ASP A 21 0.41 30.92 33.93
C ASP A 21 1.73 31.05 34.72
N ASP A 22 2.86 31.03 34.02
CA ASP A 22 4.21 31.00 34.60
C ASP A 22 4.85 32.40 34.75
N LEU A 23 4.08 33.48 34.56
CA LEU A 23 4.56 34.85 34.67
C LEU A 23 4.30 35.44 36.07
N ASP A 24 5.25 36.24 36.56
CA ASP A 24 5.05 37.02 37.77
C ASP A 24 4.15 38.25 37.52
N ASP A 25 3.67 38.88 38.59
CA ASP A 25 2.76 40.02 38.54
C ASP A 25 3.32 41.21 37.77
N ARG A 26 4.65 41.37 37.76
CA ARG A 26 5.33 42.43 37.04
C ARG A 26 5.31 42.17 35.54
N ALA A 27 5.68 40.97 35.12
CA ALA A 27 5.65 40.55 33.72
C ALA A 27 4.22 40.55 33.17
N LEU A 28 3.25 40.02 33.93
CA LEU A 28 1.83 40.10 33.58
C LEU A 28 1.36 41.55 33.39
N GLY A 29 1.85 42.48 34.22
CA GLY A 29 1.59 43.91 34.07
C GLY A 29 2.11 44.49 32.75
N GLU A 30 3.29 44.05 32.29
CA GLU A 30 3.85 44.46 30.99
C GLU A 30 3.01 43.95 29.82
N TRP A 31 2.51 42.72 29.89
CA TRP A 31 1.59 42.16 28.89
C TRP A 31 0.22 42.83 28.90
N ALA A 32 -0.33 43.10 30.09
CA ALA A 32 -1.62 43.76 30.24
C ALA A 32 -1.60 45.20 29.72
N ALA A 33 -0.46 45.90 29.85
CA ALA A 33 -0.30 47.27 29.38
C ALA A 33 -0.36 47.43 27.85
N VAL A 34 -0.07 46.37 27.09
CA VAL A 34 -0.12 46.36 25.62
C VAL A 34 -1.35 45.64 25.07
N ALA A 35 -2.17 45.05 25.94
CA ALA A 35 -3.37 44.32 25.53
C ALA A 35 -4.57 45.26 25.43
N GLU A 36 -5.31 45.15 24.34
CA GLU A 36 -6.46 46.01 24.03
C GLU A 36 -7.75 45.19 24.04
N TRP A 37 -8.76 45.63 24.77
CA TRP A 37 -10.07 44.97 24.74
C TRP A 37 -10.71 45.11 23.36
N ARG A 38 -11.22 43.97 22.87
CA ARG A 38 -12.00 43.89 21.64
C ARG A 38 -13.23 43.03 21.93
N ASN A 39 -14.37 43.67 22.12
CA ASN A 39 -15.65 42.97 22.15
C ASN A 39 -16.01 42.57 20.72
N ALA A 40 -16.38 41.32 20.53
CA ALA A 40 -16.72 40.80 19.21
C ALA A 40 -18.14 40.23 19.21
N GLU A 41 -18.95 40.66 18.25
CA GLU A 41 -20.36 40.27 18.15
C GLU A 41 -20.52 39.03 17.23
N PRO A 42 -21.58 38.23 17.41
CA PRO A 42 -21.86 37.10 16.52
C PRO A 42 -21.87 37.50 15.04
N GLY A 43 -21.13 36.77 14.21
CA GLY A 43 -20.95 37.02 12.79
C GLY A 43 -19.70 37.85 12.45
N GLU A 44 -19.04 38.47 13.44
CA GLU A 44 -17.78 39.17 13.21
C GLU A 44 -16.65 38.18 12.89
N ARG A 45 -15.79 38.58 11.94
CA ARG A 45 -14.60 37.80 11.56
C ARG A 45 -13.41 38.32 12.32
N VAL A 46 -12.90 37.50 13.23
CA VAL A 46 -11.71 37.85 14.04
C VAL A 46 -10.41 37.43 13.35
N LEU A 47 -10.50 36.50 12.38
CA LEU A 47 -9.37 36.11 11.53
C LEU A 47 -9.90 35.71 10.14
N GLU A 48 -9.21 36.15 9.10
CA GLU A 48 -9.55 35.89 7.70
C GLU A 48 -8.50 35.01 7.03
N ASP A 49 -8.94 34.14 6.11
CA ASP A 49 -8.09 33.16 5.43
C ASP A 49 -6.96 33.82 4.64
N GLY A 50 -5.72 33.40 4.89
CA GLY A 50 -4.53 33.89 4.19
C GLY A 50 -4.07 35.29 4.58
N GLN A 51 -4.68 35.92 5.59
CA GLN A 51 -4.19 37.16 6.18
C GLN A 51 -3.20 36.85 7.32
N GLU A 52 -2.22 37.74 7.49
CA GLU A 52 -1.38 37.71 8.69
C GLU A 52 -2.22 38.12 9.92
N PRO A 53 -2.06 37.44 11.07
CA PRO A 53 -2.78 37.83 12.26
C PRO A 53 -2.37 39.23 12.74
N GLU A 54 -3.34 40.09 13.05
CA GLU A 54 -3.11 41.40 13.68
C GLU A 54 -2.34 41.29 15.01
N GLY A 55 -2.42 40.12 15.65
CA GLY A 55 -1.74 39.81 16.89
C GLY A 55 -2.27 38.52 17.51
N VAL A 56 -2.04 38.36 18.80
CA VAL A 56 -2.54 37.23 19.59
C VAL A 56 -3.87 37.60 20.21
N LEU A 57 -4.90 36.80 19.92
CA LEU A 57 -6.23 36.98 20.48
C LEU A 57 -6.34 36.13 21.75
N CYS A 58 -6.58 36.77 22.89
CA CYS A 58 -6.92 36.14 24.15
C CYS A 58 -8.45 36.12 24.28
N LEU A 59 -9.07 34.96 24.05
CA LEU A 59 -10.51 34.77 24.17
C LEU A 59 -10.83 34.39 25.60
N PHE A 60 -11.54 35.24 26.34
CA PHE A 60 -11.90 34.99 27.75
C PHE A 60 -13.27 34.30 27.86
N GLU A 61 -14.23 34.78 27.08
CA GLU A 61 -15.61 34.28 27.05
C GLU A 61 -16.13 34.26 25.61
N GLY A 62 -17.05 33.34 25.32
CA GLY A 62 -17.65 33.16 24.01
C GLY A 62 -17.01 32.04 23.19
N THR A 63 -17.57 31.82 22.00
CA THR A 63 -17.19 30.73 21.10
C THR A 63 -16.92 31.25 19.70
N LEU A 64 -15.82 30.79 19.10
CA LEU A 64 -15.41 31.07 17.73
C LEU A 64 -15.50 29.78 16.89
N GLN A 65 -16.10 29.86 15.72
CA GLN A 65 -16.13 28.79 14.73
C GLN A 65 -14.96 28.95 13.77
N VAL A 66 -14.16 27.89 13.64
CA VAL A 66 -13.03 27.82 12.70
C VAL A 66 -13.51 27.18 11.40
N PHE A 67 -13.16 27.80 10.28
CA PHE A 67 -13.42 27.34 8.93
C PHE A 67 -12.10 27.14 8.19
N SER A 68 -11.96 26.02 7.50
CA SER A 68 -10.85 25.77 6.57
C SER A 68 -11.34 25.91 5.13
N ARG A 69 -10.48 26.42 4.24
CA ARG A 69 -10.79 26.49 2.82
C ARG A 69 -10.53 25.14 2.14
N ASN A 70 -11.53 24.63 1.44
CA ASN A 70 -11.45 23.42 0.61
C ASN A 70 -11.94 23.79 -0.80
N GLY A 71 -11.00 24.11 -1.70
CA GLY A 71 -11.30 24.70 -3.01
C GLY A 71 -11.92 26.11 -2.86
N ASP A 72 -13.14 26.28 -3.37
CA ASP A 72 -13.89 27.55 -3.30
C ASP A 72 -14.88 27.62 -2.11
N ARG A 73 -14.94 26.58 -1.27
CA ARG A 73 -15.87 26.52 -0.13
C ARG A 73 -15.13 26.57 1.20
N PHE A 74 -15.76 27.21 2.18
CA PHE A 74 -15.33 27.21 3.58
C PHE A 74 -16.16 26.19 4.36
N GLU A 75 -15.48 25.25 5.01
CA GLU A 75 -16.12 24.19 5.80
C GLU A 75 -15.74 24.33 7.28
N PRO A 76 -16.69 24.17 8.22
CA PRO A 76 -16.40 24.24 9.65
C PRO A 76 -15.53 23.05 10.07
N VAL A 77 -14.39 23.33 10.71
CA VAL A 77 -13.40 22.29 11.08
C VAL A 77 -13.16 22.17 12.58
N ALA A 78 -13.44 23.21 13.37
CA ALA A 78 -13.28 23.21 14.82
C ALA A 78 -14.05 24.37 15.46
N GLN A 79 -14.26 24.28 16.78
CA GLN A 79 -14.70 25.41 17.61
C GLN A 79 -13.64 25.71 18.66
N GLN A 80 -13.52 26.99 19.03
CA GLN A 80 -12.66 27.47 20.11
C GLN A 80 -13.52 28.21 21.11
N THR A 81 -13.46 27.80 22.37
CA THR A 81 -14.25 28.41 23.46
C THR A 81 -13.29 28.94 24.51
N GLY A 82 -13.59 30.12 25.06
CA GLY A 82 -12.78 30.74 26.11
C GLY A 82 -12.85 29.97 27.44
N PRO A 83 -11.83 30.11 28.32
CA PRO A 83 -10.62 30.89 28.13
C PRO A 83 -9.56 30.17 27.26
N THR A 84 -9.04 30.84 26.22
CA THR A 84 -8.02 30.30 25.31
C THR A 84 -7.27 31.42 24.58
N TRP A 85 -6.20 31.09 23.88
CA TRP A 85 -5.44 32.02 23.04
C TRP A 85 -5.28 31.50 21.62
N ILE A 86 -5.23 32.41 20.66
CA ILE A 86 -5.27 32.11 19.23
C ILE A 86 -4.16 32.88 18.51
N ALA A 87 -3.63 32.25 17.45
CA ALA A 87 -2.63 32.82 16.54
C ALA A 87 -1.22 33.06 17.10
N ALA A 88 -0.91 32.73 18.36
CA ALA A 88 0.43 33.00 18.92
C ALA A 88 1.60 32.39 18.15
N VAL A 89 1.46 31.17 17.61
CA VAL A 89 2.48 30.56 16.73
C VAL A 89 2.63 31.38 15.45
N ALA A 90 1.51 31.65 14.76
CA ALA A 90 1.48 32.39 13.50
C ALA A 90 2.01 33.83 13.63
N THR A 91 1.68 34.52 14.73
CA THR A 91 2.18 35.86 15.07
C THR A 91 3.68 35.87 15.34
N LEU A 92 4.20 34.81 15.98
CA LEU A 92 5.62 34.67 16.29
C LEU A 92 6.46 34.28 15.08
N THR A 93 5.93 33.46 14.17
CA THR A 93 6.61 32.98 12.96
C THR A 93 6.31 33.81 11.71
N GLU A 94 5.50 34.86 11.83
CA GLU A 94 5.07 35.72 10.72
C GLU A 94 4.48 34.91 9.55
N THR A 95 3.64 33.93 9.89
CA THR A 95 3.06 33.00 8.91
C THR A 95 1.54 33.19 8.84
N PRO A 96 0.96 33.46 7.66
CA PRO A 96 -0.48 33.56 7.51
C PRO A 96 -1.19 32.27 7.92
N LEU A 97 -2.35 32.41 8.55
CA LEU A 97 -3.21 31.27 8.89
C LEU A 97 -4.19 31.01 7.73
N GLY A 98 -4.17 29.79 7.20
CA GLY A 98 -5.09 29.32 6.15
C GLY A 98 -6.49 28.95 6.66
N VAL A 99 -7.01 29.70 7.63
CA VAL A 99 -8.32 29.46 8.25
C VAL A 99 -9.05 30.79 8.43
N ARG A 100 -10.38 30.74 8.44
CA ARG A 100 -11.25 31.85 8.86
C ARG A 100 -11.82 31.54 10.23
N MET A 101 -11.88 32.52 11.12
CA MET A 101 -12.53 32.39 12.42
C MET A 101 -13.64 33.42 12.56
N VAL A 102 -14.85 32.93 12.86
CA VAL A 102 -16.07 33.75 12.98
C VAL A 102 -16.64 33.57 14.37
N VAL A 103 -17.02 34.68 15.00
CA VAL A 103 -17.69 34.69 16.30
C VAL A 103 -19.09 34.10 16.14
N VAL A 104 -19.45 33.11 16.96
CA VAL A 104 -20.80 32.50 16.94
C VAL A 104 -21.63 32.85 18.17
N GLU A 105 -20.97 33.19 19.27
CA GLU A 105 -21.57 33.70 20.50
C GLU A 105 -20.84 34.99 20.91
N PRO A 106 -21.50 35.98 21.53
CA PRO A 106 -20.84 37.20 21.96
C PRO A 106 -19.56 36.89 22.72
N ALA A 107 -18.44 37.45 22.25
CA ALA A 107 -17.12 37.07 22.71
C ALA A 107 -16.39 38.25 23.35
N ARG A 108 -15.79 37.99 24.51
CA ARG A 108 -14.91 38.94 25.19
C ARG A 108 -13.47 38.57 24.86
N VAL A 109 -12.80 39.41 24.08
CA VAL A 109 -11.46 39.15 23.56
C VAL A 109 -10.52 40.31 23.95
N ALA A 110 -9.25 40.02 24.22
CA ALA A 110 -8.19 41.02 24.21
C ALA A 110 -7.21 40.71 23.08
N LEU A 111 -6.82 41.72 22.31
CA LEU A 111 -5.80 41.64 21.29
C LEU A 111 -4.47 42.12 21.87
N ILE A 112 -3.43 41.29 21.75
CA ILE A 112 -2.05 41.74 21.95
C ILE A 112 -1.46 41.95 20.55
N PRO A 113 -1.13 43.19 20.15
CA PRO A 113 -0.63 43.49 18.81
C PRO A 113 0.60 42.66 18.45
N ALA A 114 0.71 42.26 17.19
CA ALA A 114 1.74 41.34 16.72
C ALA A 114 3.18 41.77 17.07
N GLU A 115 3.49 43.06 16.88
CA GLU A 115 4.80 43.63 17.17
C GLU A 115 5.15 43.58 18.66
N GLU A 116 4.20 43.96 19.52
CA GLU A 116 4.35 43.91 20.97
C GLU A 116 4.44 42.48 21.49
N PHE A 117 3.64 41.56 20.92
CA PHE A 117 3.70 40.14 21.26
C PHE A 117 5.09 39.56 20.99
N ARG A 118 5.65 39.80 19.80
CA ARG A 118 7.00 39.32 19.46
C ARG A 118 8.05 39.92 20.38
N ARG A 119 7.99 41.23 20.64
CA ARG A 119 8.93 41.93 21.53
C ARG A 119 8.91 41.34 22.94
N LEU A 120 7.72 41.15 23.52
CA LEU A 120 7.56 40.64 24.89
C LEU A 120 7.83 39.14 24.99
N ALA A 121 7.45 38.33 23.99
CA ALA A 121 7.74 36.90 23.97
C ALA A 121 9.26 36.63 23.91
N LEU A 122 10.03 37.46 23.19
CA LEU A 122 11.50 37.38 23.17
C LEU A 122 12.13 37.87 24.47
N ALA A 123 11.52 38.83 25.16
CA ALA A 123 11.99 39.35 26.44
C ALA A 123 11.68 38.39 27.61
N HIS A 124 10.59 37.62 27.51
CA HIS A 124 10.10 36.68 28.53
C HIS A 124 10.13 35.23 28.01
N PRO A 125 11.21 34.46 28.30
CA PRO A 125 11.43 33.12 27.72
C PRO A 125 10.33 32.10 27.98
N THR A 126 9.53 32.29 29.04
CA THR A 126 8.43 31.41 29.46
C THR A 126 7.33 31.35 28.41
N VAL A 127 6.85 32.51 27.95
CA VAL A 127 5.79 32.60 26.91
C VAL A 127 6.31 32.00 25.60
N HIS A 128 7.52 32.36 25.17
CA HIS A 128 8.15 31.81 23.97
C HIS A 128 8.22 30.27 24.02
N ARG A 129 8.66 29.69 25.15
CA ARG A 129 8.74 28.24 25.33
C ARG A 129 7.38 27.56 25.27
N ARG A 130 6.33 28.19 25.83
CA ARG A 130 4.95 27.69 25.79
C ARG A 130 4.42 27.65 24.35
N VAL A 131 4.61 28.72 23.58
CA VAL A 131 4.25 28.80 22.16
C VAL A 131 4.99 27.74 21.35
N MET A 132 6.30 27.61 21.55
CA MET A 132 7.13 26.62 20.83
C MET A 132 6.74 25.18 21.13
N ARG A 133 6.26 24.87 22.35
CA ARG A 133 5.75 23.54 22.70
C ARG A 133 4.51 23.14 21.87
N GLN A 134 3.74 24.10 21.37
CA GLN A 134 2.59 23.84 20.50
C GLN A 134 2.94 23.62 19.02
N VAL A 135 4.15 24.00 18.58
CA VAL A 135 4.61 23.82 17.19
C VAL A 135 4.78 22.34 16.85
N ALA A 136 5.39 21.54 17.74
CA ALA A 136 5.66 20.13 17.46
C ALA A 136 4.39 19.26 17.27
N PRO A 137 3.33 19.39 18.09
CA PRO A 137 2.03 18.77 17.80
C PRO A 137 1.40 19.21 16.48
N LEU A 138 1.50 20.50 16.13
CA LEU A 138 0.94 21.04 14.89
C LEU A 138 1.64 20.46 13.65
N MET A 139 2.98 20.41 13.66
CA MET A 139 3.75 19.80 12.57
C MET A 139 3.39 18.32 12.37
N ARG A 140 3.26 17.54 13.46
CA ARG A 140 2.84 16.14 13.36
C ARG A 140 1.47 15.97 12.68
N ARG A 141 0.51 16.88 12.93
CA ARG A 141 -0.80 16.87 12.27
C ARG A 141 -0.72 17.23 10.79
N ILE A 142 0.08 18.23 10.43
CA ILE A 142 0.26 18.65 9.03
C ILE A 142 0.90 17.53 8.23
N THR A 143 2.00 16.95 8.73
CA THR A 143 2.67 15.82 8.10
C THR A 143 1.74 14.61 7.96
N ALA A 144 0.89 14.33 8.96
CA ALA A 144 -0.09 13.25 8.86
C ALA A 144 -1.14 13.48 7.76
N ILE A 145 -1.59 14.73 7.57
CA ILE A 145 -2.54 15.10 6.51
C ILE A 145 -1.89 14.99 5.13
N GLU A 146 -0.66 15.46 4.98
CA GLU A 146 0.11 15.33 3.73
C GLU A 146 0.37 13.88 3.37
N GLN A 147 0.81 13.06 4.34
CA GLN A 147 0.98 11.62 4.16
C GLN A 147 -0.33 10.94 3.76
N ASN A 148 -1.47 11.35 4.31
CA ASN A 148 -2.76 10.79 3.93
C ASN A 148 -3.18 11.21 2.51
N ARG A 149 -2.87 12.44 2.09
CA ARG A 149 -3.10 12.94 0.73
C ARG A 149 -2.23 12.23 -0.30
N GLU A 150 -0.94 12.05 -0.01
CA GLU A 150 -0.02 11.30 -0.86
C GLU A 150 -0.45 9.83 -0.97
N ARG A 151 -0.92 9.22 0.12
CA ARG A 151 -1.50 7.87 0.12
C ARG A 151 -2.72 7.76 -0.78
N LEU A 152 -3.65 8.71 -0.71
CA LEU A 152 -4.83 8.73 -1.59
C LEU A 152 -4.44 8.93 -3.07
N ALA A 153 -3.44 9.76 -3.34
CA ALA A 153 -2.92 9.95 -4.70
C ALA A 153 -2.20 8.70 -5.23
N ALA A 154 -1.42 8.02 -4.38
CA ALA A 154 -0.78 6.75 -4.69
C ALA A 154 -1.81 5.63 -4.91
N LEU A 155 -2.84 5.55 -4.07
CA LEU A 155 -3.96 4.62 -4.21
C LEU A 155 -4.74 4.87 -5.50
N GLY A 156 -4.94 6.14 -5.88
CA GLY A 156 -5.56 6.51 -7.15
C GLY A 156 -4.74 6.06 -8.37
N LYS A 157 -3.42 6.26 -8.35
CA LYS A 157 -2.51 5.77 -9.39
C LYS A 157 -2.45 4.24 -9.43
N MET A 158 -2.38 3.58 -8.28
CA MET A 158 -2.39 2.12 -8.17
C MET A 158 -3.72 1.53 -8.61
N SER A 159 -4.86 2.17 -8.32
CA SER A 159 -6.19 1.67 -8.74
C SER A 159 -6.32 1.58 -10.26
N ALA A 160 -5.75 2.54 -11.00
CA ALA A 160 -5.71 2.50 -12.46
C ALA A 160 -4.79 1.39 -12.98
N GLY A 161 -3.59 1.23 -12.39
CA GLY A 161 -2.66 0.15 -12.72
C GLY A 161 -3.22 -1.23 -12.40
N LEU A 162 -3.84 -1.39 -11.23
CA LEU A 162 -4.46 -2.64 -10.76
C LEU A 162 -5.68 -3.02 -11.59
N ALA A 163 -6.50 -2.06 -12.02
CA ALA A 163 -7.60 -2.32 -12.94
C ALA A 163 -7.10 -2.85 -14.28
N HIS A 164 -6.00 -2.28 -14.79
CA HIS A 164 -5.33 -2.78 -16.00
C HIS A 164 -4.75 -4.20 -15.78
N GLU A 165 -4.07 -4.42 -14.65
CA GLU A 165 -3.48 -5.73 -14.33
C GLU A 165 -4.51 -6.81 -14.03
N LEU A 166 -5.70 -6.48 -13.54
CA LEU A 166 -6.80 -7.41 -13.36
C LEU A 166 -7.54 -7.67 -14.69
N GLY A 167 -7.65 -6.64 -15.53
CA GLY A 167 -8.23 -6.74 -16.86
C GLY A 167 -7.49 -7.72 -17.78
N ASN A 168 -6.16 -7.78 -17.68
CA ASN A 168 -5.33 -8.67 -18.51
C ASN A 168 -5.62 -10.18 -18.33
N PRO A 169 -5.54 -10.77 -17.12
CA PRO A 169 -5.88 -12.17 -16.91
C PRO A 169 -7.37 -12.45 -17.10
N ALA A 170 -8.26 -11.48 -16.82
CA ALA A 170 -9.68 -11.62 -17.10
C ALA A 170 -9.97 -11.74 -18.60
N ALA A 171 -9.35 -10.89 -19.42
CA ALA A 171 -9.47 -10.95 -20.88
C ALA A 171 -8.87 -12.24 -21.44
N ALA A 172 -7.74 -12.71 -20.88
CA ALA A 172 -7.15 -13.98 -21.25
C ALA A 172 -8.09 -15.16 -20.92
N ALA A 173 -8.67 -15.18 -19.71
CA ALA A 173 -9.64 -16.20 -19.32
C ALA A 173 -10.89 -16.20 -20.22
N SER A 174 -11.39 -15.02 -20.61
CA SER A 174 -12.52 -14.92 -21.54
C SER A 174 -12.19 -15.52 -22.90
N ARG A 175 -11.02 -15.18 -23.48
CA ARG A 175 -10.58 -15.76 -24.77
C ARG A 175 -10.39 -17.26 -24.69
N ALA A 176 -9.81 -17.75 -23.60
CA ALA A 176 -9.67 -19.19 -23.36
C ALA A 176 -11.04 -19.88 -23.30
N ALA A 177 -12.04 -19.27 -22.65
CA ALA A 177 -13.39 -19.81 -22.64
C ALA A 177 -14.03 -19.87 -24.04
N ASP A 178 -13.84 -18.84 -24.87
CA ASP A 178 -14.33 -18.82 -26.25
C ASP A 178 -13.68 -19.93 -27.10
N GLN A 179 -12.35 -20.10 -27.00
CA GLN A 179 -11.61 -21.16 -27.70
C GLN A 179 -12.00 -22.57 -27.22
N LEU A 180 -12.35 -22.72 -25.94
CA LEU A 180 -12.88 -23.99 -25.43
C LEU A 180 -14.22 -24.32 -26.09
N GLY A 181 -15.07 -23.32 -26.32
CA GLY A 181 -16.31 -23.46 -27.07
C GLY A 181 -16.07 -23.99 -28.48
N GLU A 182 -15.12 -23.39 -29.21
CA GLU A 182 -14.73 -23.85 -30.55
C GLU A 182 -14.22 -25.31 -30.54
N ALA A 183 -13.41 -25.70 -29.56
CA ALA A 183 -12.94 -27.07 -29.42
C ALA A 183 -14.09 -28.07 -29.18
N LEU A 184 -15.09 -27.69 -28.36
CA LEU A 184 -16.29 -28.51 -28.13
C LEU A 184 -17.14 -28.68 -29.39
N ASP A 185 -17.23 -27.65 -30.23
CA ASP A 185 -17.93 -27.71 -31.52
C ASP A 185 -17.24 -28.67 -32.49
N VAL A 186 -15.89 -28.68 -32.53
CA VAL A 186 -15.11 -29.65 -33.32
C VAL A 186 -15.35 -31.07 -32.81
N MET A 187 -15.31 -31.29 -31.49
CA MET A 187 -15.57 -32.60 -30.90
C MET A 187 -16.97 -33.14 -31.22
N THR A 188 -17.97 -32.27 -31.14
CA THR A 188 -19.37 -32.63 -31.43
C THR A 188 -19.57 -32.92 -32.92
N SER A 189 -18.89 -32.18 -33.79
CA SER A 189 -18.93 -32.39 -35.25
C SER A 189 -18.26 -33.70 -35.66
N ALA A 190 -17.12 -34.05 -35.03
CA ALA A 190 -16.43 -35.31 -35.29
C ALA A 190 -17.30 -36.54 -34.99
N LEU A 191 -18.11 -36.49 -33.92
CA LEU A 191 -19.06 -37.58 -33.60
C LEU A 191 -20.05 -37.83 -34.75
N ARG A 192 -20.55 -36.77 -35.38
CA ARG A 192 -21.45 -36.88 -36.55
C ARG A 192 -20.71 -37.49 -37.73
N GLN A 193 -19.49 -37.01 -38.01
CA GLN A 193 -18.70 -37.47 -39.15
C GLN A 193 -18.29 -38.95 -39.02
N PHE A 194 -17.98 -39.42 -37.80
CA PHE A 194 -17.73 -40.85 -37.56
C PHE A 194 -18.95 -41.72 -37.89
N VAL A 195 -20.16 -41.26 -37.55
CA VAL A 195 -21.39 -41.97 -37.92
C VAL A 195 -21.61 -41.95 -39.43
N GLU A 196 -21.39 -40.81 -40.09
CA GLU A 196 -21.53 -40.69 -41.55
C GLU A 196 -20.49 -41.51 -42.32
N ALA A 197 -19.28 -41.64 -41.79
CA ALA A 197 -18.21 -42.47 -42.34
C ALA A 197 -18.36 -43.97 -42.03
N GLY A 198 -19.36 -44.36 -41.23
CA GLY A 198 -19.62 -45.76 -40.89
C GLY A 198 -18.58 -46.37 -39.93
N VAL A 199 -17.98 -45.56 -39.06
CA VAL A 199 -17.06 -46.05 -38.03
C VAL A 199 -17.84 -46.90 -37.03
N GLU A 200 -17.44 -48.16 -36.87
CA GLU A 200 -18.11 -49.09 -35.96
C GLU A 200 -17.96 -48.64 -34.49
N PRO A 201 -18.93 -48.93 -33.60
CA PRO A 201 -18.83 -48.56 -32.19
C PRO A 201 -17.57 -49.09 -31.50
N THR A 202 -17.11 -50.28 -31.89
CA THR A 202 -15.86 -50.87 -31.35
C THR A 202 -14.62 -50.09 -31.76
N ASP A 203 -14.59 -49.56 -32.98
CA ASP A 203 -13.45 -48.76 -33.45
C ASP A 203 -13.50 -47.35 -32.88
N THR A 204 -14.69 -46.80 -32.64
CA THR A 204 -14.86 -45.53 -31.89
C THR A 204 -14.25 -45.62 -30.48
N ILE A 205 -14.45 -46.75 -29.78
CA ILE A 205 -13.81 -47.00 -28.47
C ILE A 205 -12.28 -47.05 -28.61
N ARG A 206 -11.76 -47.75 -29.63
CA ARG A 206 -10.31 -47.86 -29.85
C ARG A 206 -9.67 -46.51 -30.22
N LEU A 207 -10.39 -45.65 -30.95
CA LEU A 207 -9.96 -44.27 -31.22
C LEU A 207 -9.98 -43.42 -29.95
N ALA A 208 -10.96 -43.60 -29.07
CA ALA A 208 -10.97 -42.95 -27.76
C ALA A 208 -9.77 -43.39 -26.90
N ASP A 209 -9.41 -44.68 -26.90
CA ASP A 209 -8.23 -45.19 -26.20
C ASP A 209 -6.93 -44.58 -26.76
N LEU A 210 -6.82 -44.43 -28.09
CA LEU A 210 -5.67 -43.79 -28.73
C LEU A 210 -5.56 -42.30 -28.38
N ARG A 211 -6.69 -41.58 -28.37
CA ARG A 211 -6.75 -40.19 -27.90
C ARG A 211 -6.28 -40.09 -26.45
N ASP A 212 -6.75 -40.97 -25.58
CA ASP A 212 -6.37 -40.94 -24.16
C ASP A 212 -4.87 -41.22 -23.97
N GLU A 213 -4.29 -42.08 -24.81
CA GLU A 213 -2.83 -42.26 -24.91
C GLU A 213 -2.12 -40.97 -25.38
N ALA A 214 -2.66 -40.26 -26.37
CA ALA A 214 -2.09 -38.98 -26.82
C ALA A 214 -2.10 -37.91 -25.71
N LEU A 215 -3.21 -37.82 -24.96
CA LEU A 215 -3.31 -36.92 -23.80
C LEU A 215 -2.28 -37.25 -22.71
N ARG A 216 -2.07 -38.55 -22.43
CA ARG A 216 -1.07 -39.00 -21.46
C ARG A 216 0.34 -38.64 -21.91
N ARG A 217 0.70 -38.92 -23.18
CA ARG A 217 2.01 -38.55 -23.73
C ARG A 217 2.28 -37.06 -23.65
N ALA A 218 1.28 -36.23 -23.98
CA ALA A 218 1.40 -34.79 -23.88
C ALA A 218 1.63 -34.31 -22.44
N ALA A 219 1.01 -34.96 -21.45
CA ALA A 219 1.20 -34.62 -20.04
C ALA A 219 2.57 -35.05 -19.48
N GLU A 220 3.14 -36.15 -19.98
CA GLU A 220 4.44 -36.68 -19.55
C GLU A 220 5.62 -36.02 -20.27
N ARG A 221 5.40 -35.56 -21.50
CA ARG A 221 6.41 -34.88 -22.32
C ARG A 221 6.50 -33.43 -21.86
N GLY A 222 7.54 -33.12 -21.09
CA GLY A 222 7.83 -31.75 -20.68
C GLY A 222 8.03 -30.79 -21.86
N PRO A 223 8.16 -29.48 -21.60
CA PRO A 223 8.29 -28.47 -22.65
C PRO A 223 9.52 -28.72 -23.51
N LEU A 224 9.33 -28.66 -24.84
CA LEU A 224 10.39 -28.77 -25.84
C LEU A 224 11.12 -27.43 -26.00
N ALA A 225 12.41 -27.49 -26.34
CA ALA A 225 13.12 -26.29 -26.76
C ALA A 225 12.55 -25.77 -28.10
N PRO A 226 12.59 -24.45 -28.39
CA PRO A 226 11.96 -23.90 -29.59
C PRO A 226 12.41 -24.53 -30.91
N LEU A 227 13.72 -24.85 -31.02
CA LEU A 227 14.26 -25.50 -32.21
C LEU A 227 13.76 -26.96 -32.34
N GLU A 228 13.74 -27.71 -31.24
CA GLU A 228 13.25 -29.09 -31.22
C GLU A 228 11.74 -29.17 -31.52
N ALA A 229 10.97 -28.18 -31.08
CA ALA A 229 9.54 -28.07 -31.38
C ALA A 229 9.31 -27.82 -32.87
N ALA A 230 10.07 -26.89 -33.48
CA ALA A 230 9.99 -26.60 -34.91
C ALA A 230 10.38 -27.80 -35.78
N ASP A 231 11.47 -28.49 -35.43
CA ASP A 231 11.91 -29.70 -36.15
C ASP A 231 10.85 -30.81 -36.05
N ALA A 232 10.25 -30.99 -34.86
CA ALA A 232 9.19 -31.97 -34.66
C ALA A 232 7.90 -31.63 -35.41
N GLU A 233 7.55 -30.34 -35.50
CA GLU A 233 6.40 -29.86 -36.27
C GLU A 233 6.57 -30.12 -37.77
N GLU A 234 7.74 -29.79 -38.34
CA GLU A 234 8.01 -30.01 -39.76
C GLU A 234 7.98 -31.50 -40.13
N GLU A 235 8.54 -32.35 -39.26
CA GLU A 235 8.48 -33.81 -39.42
C GLU A 235 7.04 -34.33 -39.34
N MET A 236 6.24 -33.84 -38.38
CA MET A 236 4.83 -34.23 -38.23
C MET A 236 4.00 -33.78 -39.43
N LEU A 237 4.18 -32.56 -39.92
CA LEU A 237 3.51 -32.03 -41.10
C LEU A 237 3.71 -32.96 -42.31
N ARG A 238 4.96 -33.35 -42.57
CA ARG A 238 5.29 -34.25 -43.68
C ARG A 238 4.57 -35.59 -43.58
N ARG A 239 4.52 -36.19 -42.40
CA ARG A 239 3.82 -37.47 -42.16
C ARG A 239 2.32 -37.37 -42.38
N LEU A 240 1.72 -36.26 -41.94
CA LEU A 240 0.28 -36.02 -42.13
C LEU A 240 -0.07 -35.83 -43.61
N GLU A 241 0.79 -35.14 -44.38
CA GLU A 241 0.64 -35.01 -45.83
C GLU A 241 0.79 -36.35 -46.56
N GLU A 242 1.73 -37.21 -46.15
CA GLU A 242 1.91 -38.56 -46.69
C GLU A 242 0.69 -39.46 -46.43
N LEU A 243 0.01 -39.27 -45.29
CA LEU A 243 -1.26 -39.93 -44.96
C LEU A 243 -2.48 -39.33 -45.69
N GLY A 244 -2.29 -38.27 -46.49
CA GLY A 244 -3.35 -37.61 -47.25
C GLY A 244 -4.33 -36.81 -46.39
N VAL A 245 -3.89 -36.35 -45.21
CA VAL A 245 -4.73 -35.57 -44.29
C VAL A 245 -4.92 -34.15 -44.84
N PRO A 246 -6.17 -33.70 -45.07
CA PRO A 246 -6.44 -32.32 -45.47
C PRO A 246 -6.10 -31.36 -44.32
N ASP A 247 -5.62 -30.17 -44.68
CA ASP A 247 -5.23 -29.13 -43.71
C ASP A 247 -4.26 -29.61 -42.63
N ALA A 248 -3.34 -30.52 -42.99
CA ALA A 248 -2.33 -31.10 -42.11
C ALA A 248 -1.55 -30.07 -41.28
N TRP A 249 -1.33 -28.87 -41.83
CA TRP A 249 -0.69 -27.73 -41.18
C TRP A 249 -1.39 -27.27 -39.89
N GLN A 250 -2.71 -27.48 -39.75
CA GLN A 250 -3.44 -27.15 -38.51
C GLN A 250 -3.26 -28.19 -37.41
N LEU A 251 -2.83 -29.40 -37.77
CA LEU A 251 -2.74 -30.55 -36.87
C LEU A 251 -1.29 -30.88 -36.49
N ALA A 252 -0.32 -30.39 -37.28
CA ALA A 252 1.09 -30.71 -37.13
C ALA A 252 1.66 -30.29 -35.77
N GLU A 253 1.56 -29.01 -35.41
CA GLU A 253 2.12 -28.49 -34.15
C GLU A 253 1.52 -29.20 -32.92
N PRO A 254 0.18 -29.31 -32.74
CA PRO A 254 -0.38 -29.93 -31.54
C PRO A 254 0.01 -31.41 -31.37
N LEU A 255 0.06 -32.17 -32.47
CA LEU A 255 0.48 -33.58 -32.44
C LEU A 255 1.99 -33.72 -32.21
N ALA A 256 2.79 -32.84 -32.83
CA ALA A 256 4.23 -32.80 -32.65
C ALA A 256 4.59 -32.48 -31.20
N VAL A 257 4.00 -31.46 -30.59
CA VAL A 257 4.23 -31.11 -29.18
C VAL A 257 3.77 -32.26 -28.26
N ALA A 258 2.65 -32.92 -28.57
CA ALA A 258 2.11 -34.01 -27.77
C ALA A 258 2.95 -35.31 -27.74
N GLY A 259 4.02 -35.43 -28.55
CA GLY A 259 4.83 -36.67 -28.56
C GLY A 259 4.25 -37.78 -29.41
N ILE A 260 3.45 -37.42 -30.39
CA ILE A 260 2.89 -38.38 -31.33
C ILE A 260 3.97 -38.80 -32.32
N ASP A 261 4.10 -40.11 -32.49
CA ASP A 261 5.04 -40.73 -33.42
C ASP A 261 4.31 -41.39 -34.58
N GLU A 262 5.07 -41.84 -35.57
CA GLU A 262 4.56 -42.53 -36.76
C GLU A 262 3.76 -43.79 -36.38
N ALA A 263 4.24 -44.56 -35.40
CA ALA A 263 3.56 -45.76 -34.94
C ALA A 263 2.17 -45.47 -34.33
N TRP A 264 1.98 -44.32 -33.71
CA TRP A 264 0.67 -43.87 -33.22
C TRP A 264 -0.24 -43.48 -34.40
N LEU A 265 0.29 -42.72 -35.37
CA LEU A 265 -0.46 -42.29 -36.56
C LEU A 265 -0.94 -43.48 -37.40
N GLU A 266 -0.07 -44.46 -37.66
CA GLU A 266 -0.42 -45.68 -38.40
C GLU A 266 -1.53 -46.47 -37.72
N LYS A 267 -1.49 -46.59 -36.38
CA LYS A 267 -2.56 -47.25 -35.61
C LYS A 267 -3.88 -46.49 -35.72
N GLY A 268 -3.83 -45.16 -35.60
CA GLY A 268 -5.00 -44.31 -35.78
C GLY A 268 -5.62 -44.47 -37.16
N HIS A 269 -4.78 -44.42 -38.21
CA HIS A 269 -5.21 -44.60 -39.59
C HIS A 269 -5.82 -45.98 -39.86
N ALA A 270 -5.21 -47.05 -39.33
CA ALA A 270 -5.73 -48.41 -39.48
C ALA A 270 -7.10 -48.63 -38.82
N ILE A 271 -7.42 -47.88 -37.76
CA ILE A 271 -8.72 -47.95 -37.07
C ILE A 271 -9.74 -47.02 -37.74
N ALA A 272 -9.35 -45.78 -38.06
CA ALA A 272 -10.25 -44.76 -38.58
C ALA A 272 -10.56 -44.91 -40.08
N GLY A 273 -9.65 -45.52 -40.86
CA GLY A 273 -9.81 -45.67 -42.30
C GLY A 273 -10.01 -44.32 -43.00
N SER A 274 -11.13 -44.17 -43.70
CA SER A 274 -11.48 -42.89 -44.34
C SER A 274 -11.76 -41.75 -43.37
N ALA A 275 -12.06 -42.04 -42.09
CA ALA A 275 -12.31 -41.05 -41.05
C ALA A 275 -11.04 -40.59 -40.31
N THR A 276 -9.86 -40.85 -40.88
CA THR A 276 -8.56 -40.48 -40.27
C THR A 276 -8.45 -38.97 -40.01
N PRO A 277 -8.83 -38.07 -40.94
CA PRO A 277 -8.77 -36.64 -40.69
C PRO A 277 -9.59 -36.22 -39.46
N GLU A 278 -10.79 -36.75 -39.33
CA GLU A 278 -11.71 -36.45 -38.24
C GLU A 278 -11.20 -37.02 -36.91
N ALA A 279 -10.58 -38.20 -36.94
CA ALA A 279 -9.94 -38.81 -35.77
C ALA A 279 -8.75 -37.99 -35.24
N LEU A 280 -7.96 -37.41 -36.14
CA LEU A 280 -6.87 -36.51 -35.77
C LEU A 280 -7.39 -35.16 -35.28
N GLN A 281 -8.37 -34.57 -35.98
CA GLN A 281 -9.00 -33.30 -35.59
C GLN A 281 -9.61 -33.37 -34.20
N VAL A 282 -10.36 -34.44 -33.89
CA VAL A 282 -10.94 -34.59 -32.55
C VAL A 282 -9.85 -34.78 -31.49
N THR A 283 -8.78 -35.52 -31.80
CA THR A 283 -7.64 -35.70 -30.88
C THR A 283 -6.96 -34.37 -30.59
N VAL A 284 -6.71 -33.56 -31.61
CA VAL A 284 -6.16 -32.20 -31.46
C VAL A 284 -7.10 -31.28 -30.68
N ALA A 285 -8.41 -31.36 -30.92
CA ALA A 285 -9.39 -30.60 -30.15
C ALA A 285 -9.33 -30.95 -28.65
N TRP A 286 -9.13 -32.23 -28.30
CA TRP A 286 -8.95 -32.66 -26.90
C TRP A 286 -7.64 -32.18 -26.29
N LEU A 287 -6.53 -32.25 -27.03
CA LEU A 287 -5.24 -31.70 -26.60
C LEU A 287 -5.34 -30.19 -26.32
N ASN A 288 -5.97 -29.45 -27.24
CA ASN A 288 -6.20 -28.02 -27.10
C ASN A 288 -7.13 -27.71 -25.92
N ALA A 289 -8.22 -28.45 -25.73
CA ALA A 289 -9.13 -28.26 -24.61
C ALA A 289 -8.42 -28.42 -23.26
N GLN A 290 -7.54 -29.43 -23.11
CA GLN A 290 -6.75 -29.60 -21.89
C GLN A 290 -5.79 -28.42 -21.64
N ARG A 291 -5.09 -27.96 -22.69
CA ARG A 291 -4.22 -26.77 -22.60
C ARG A 291 -5.01 -25.52 -22.18
N ILE A 292 -6.15 -25.27 -22.83
CA ILE A 292 -7.03 -24.13 -22.57
C ILE A 292 -7.57 -24.16 -21.14
N VAL A 293 -7.98 -25.33 -20.64
CA VAL A 293 -8.41 -25.49 -19.24
C VAL A 293 -7.28 -25.16 -18.26
N GLY A 294 -6.04 -25.54 -18.58
CA GLY A 294 -4.85 -25.13 -17.83
C GLY A 294 -4.68 -23.61 -17.79
N GLU A 295 -4.73 -22.95 -18.95
CA GLU A 295 -4.61 -21.48 -19.07
C GLU A 295 -5.71 -20.73 -18.31
N LEU A 296 -6.94 -21.27 -18.32
CA LEU A 296 -8.07 -20.72 -17.58
C LEU A 296 -7.84 -20.83 -16.07
N ARG A 297 -7.35 -21.98 -15.60
CA ARG A 297 -7.00 -22.21 -14.19
C ARG A 297 -5.88 -21.27 -13.73
N ASP A 298 -4.84 -21.09 -14.55
CA ASP A 298 -3.74 -20.17 -14.23
C ASP A 298 -4.22 -18.71 -14.19
N SER A 299 -5.07 -18.33 -15.14
CA SER A 299 -5.63 -16.97 -15.18
C SER A 299 -6.53 -16.67 -13.99
N THR A 300 -7.36 -17.62 -13.56
CA THR A 300 -8.20 -17.46 -12.36
C THR A 300 -7.38 -17.45 -11.08
N ALA A 301 -6.37 -18.31 -10.96
CA ALA A 301 -5.45 -18.30 -9.81
C ALA A 301 -4.70 -16.96 -9.69
N ARG A 302 -4.25 -16.39 -10.82
CA ARG A 302 -3.64 -15.04 -10.84
C ARG A 302 -4.62 -13.96 -10.41
N MET A 303 -5.86 -14.00 -10.90
CA MET A 303 -6.90 -13.05 -10.46
C MET A 303 -7.17 -13.15 -8.97
N GLU A 304 -7.26 -14.37 -8.43
CA GLU A 304 -7.46 -14.60 -7.00
C GLU A 304 -6.29 -14.06 -6.17
N ALA A 305 -5.04 -14.32 -6.58
CA ALA A 305 -3.85 -13.80 -5.94
C ALA A 305 -3.84 -12.27 -5.93
N LEU A 306 -4.16 -11.63 -7.06
CA LEU A 306 -4.22 -10.18 -7.17
C LEU A 306 -5.34 -9.60 -6.29
N ILE A 307 -6.54 -10.19 -6.30
CA ILE A 307 -7.65 -9.78 -5.41
C ILE A 307 -7.27 -9.97 -3.94
N LYS A 308 -6.57 -11.04 -3.58
CA LYS A 308 -6.10 -11.29 -2.22
C LYS A 308 -5.07 -10.25 -1.80
N ALA A 309 -4.12 -9.90 -2.66
CA ALA A 309 -3.14 -8.84 -2.42
C ALA A 309 -3.82 -7.47 -2.27
N ILE A 310 -4.77 -7.14 -3.15
CA ILE A 310 -5.58 -5.90 -3.06
C ILE A 310 -6.37 -5.89 -1.75
N LYS A 311 -7.02 -7.00 -1.38
CA LYS A 311 -7.76 -7.11 -0.12
C LYS A 311 -6.83 -6.97 1.07
N ALA A 312 -5.66 -7.59 1.10
CA ALA A 312 -4.69 -7.42 2.18
C ALA A 312 -4.25 -5.96 2.29
N TYR A 313 -3.98 -5.31 1.16
CA TYR A 313 -3.58 -3.91 1.14
C TYR A 313 -4.71 -2.96 1.62
N ALA A 314 -5.96 -3.21 1.21
CA ALA A 314 -7.13 -2.42 1.59
C ALA A 314 -7.71 -2.75 2.97
N TYR A 315 -7.62 -3.99 3.45
CA TYR A 315 -8.15 -4.41 4.75
C TYR A 315 -7.23 -4.08 5.92
N THR A 316 -5.94 -3.85 5.64
CA THR A 316 -5.01 -3.42 6.69
C THR A 316 -5.18 -1.92 7.06
N ASP A 317 -6.20 -1.27 6.50
CA ASP A 317 -6.68 0.09 6.78
C ASP A 317 -7.56 0.20 8.05
N ARG A 318 -7.88 -0.90 8.75
CA ARG A 318 -8.60 -0.83 10.04
C ARG A 318 -7.73 -0.57 11.27
N GLY A 319 -6.48 -0.14 11.09
CA GLY A 319 -5.66 0.49 12.15
C GLY A 319 -5.47 -0.31 13.43
N GLY A 320 -5.67 -1.63 13.40
CA GLY A 320 -5.58 -2.50 14.56
C GLY A 320 -4.25 -3.24 14.61
N LEU A 321 -3.76 -3.48 15.83
CA LEU A 321 -2.72 -4.46 16.10
C LEU A 321 -3.26 -5.85 15.72
N LEU A 322 -2.50 -6.59 14.91
CA LEU A 322 -2.80 -7.96 14.51
C LEU A 322 -1.65 -8.87 14.93
N GLU A 323 -1.97 -10.05 15.44
CA GLU A 323 -0.99 -11.10 15.71
C GLU A 323 -0.81 -11.94 14.45
N ALA A 324 0.32 -11.77 13.76
CA ALA A 324 0.58 -12.37 12.46
C ALA A 324 2.04 -12.84 12.32
N ASP A 325 2.28 -13.68 11.32
CA ASP A 325 3.63 -14.08 10.93
C ASP A 325 4.26 -12.96 10.08
N VAL A 326 5.48 -12.54 10.44
CA VAL A 326 6.22 -11.51 9.71
C VAL A 326 6.57 -11.96 8.28
N HIS A 327 6.76 -13.27 8.07
CA HIS A 327 7.05 -13.83 6.76
C HIS A 327 5.89 -13.64 5.78
N GLU A 328 4.64 -13.71 6.27
CA GLU A 328 3.46 -13.47 5.43
C GLU A 328 3.44 -12.03 4.89
N GLY A 329 3.86 -11.06 5.70
CA GLY A 329 4.00 -9.66 5.26
C GLY A 329 5.05 -9.51 4.15
N LEU A 330 6.23 -10.12 4.33
CA LEU A 330 7.30 -10.09 3.34
C LEU A 330 6.88 -10.74 2.00
N GLU A 331 6.27 -11.93 2.04
CA GLU A 331 5.81 -12.61 0.82
C GLU A 331 4.66 -11.85 0.13
N THR A 332 3.78 -11.23 0.91
CA THR A 332 2.73 -10.37 0.36
C THR A 332 3.35 -9.18 -0.37
N THR A 333 4.34 -8.53 0.22
CA THR A 333 5.03 -7.41 -0.42
C THR A 333 5.78 -7.84 -1.68
N LEU A 334 6.47 -9.00 -1.67
CA LEU A 334 7.11 -9.54 -2.88
C LEU A 334 6.10 -9.78 -4.00
N THR A 335 4.91 -10.30 -3.66
CA THR A 335 3.83 -10.52 -4.63
C THR A 335 3.34 -9.20 -5.24
N VAL A 336 3.24 -8.13 -4.44
CA VAL A 336 2.86 -6.80 -4.93
C VAL A 336 3.94 -6.20 -5.85
N LEU A 337 5.21 -6.44 -5.53
CA LEU A 337 6.35 -5.95 -6.30
C LEU A 337 6.75 -6.85 -7.47
N ASP A 338 6.00 -7.95 -7.71
CA ASP A 338 6.26 -8.92 -8.78
C ASP A 338 6.35 -8.24 -10.17
N HIS A 339 5.54 -7.22 -10.43
CA HIS A 339 5.59 -6.44 -11.67
C HIS A 339 6.95 -5.75 -11.92
N LYS A 340 7.68 -5.38 -10.86
CA LYS A 340 9.04 -4.82 -10.96
C LYS A 340 10.10 -5.89 -11.15
N LEU A 341 9.82 -7.13 -10.76
CA LEU A 341 10.76 -8.25 -10.84
C LEU A 341 10.65 -9.02 -12.17
N LYS A 342 9.46 -9.10 -12.78
CA LYS A 342 9.16 -9.91 -13.99
C LYS A 342 10.10 -9.72 -15.18
N HIS A 343 10.69 -8.54 -15.32
CA HIS A 343 11.57 -8.19 -16.44
C HIS A 343 13.04 -8.07 -16.02
N THR A 344 13.38 -8.58 -14.84
CA THR A 344 14.73 -8.56 -14.29
C THR A 344 15.25 -9.98 -14.08
N GLN A 345 16.56 -10.11 -13.97
CA GLN A 345 17.28 -11.31 -13.55
C GLN A 345 17.67 -11.23 -12.06
N ILE A 346 16.82 -10.61 -11.24
CA ILE A 346 17.04 -10.49 -9.80
C ILE A 346 16.56 -11.77 -9.10
N GLU A 347 17.46 -12.42 -8.36
CA GLU A 347 17.17 -13.61 -7.57
C GLU A 347 16.70 -13.24 -6.15
N ILE A 348 15.60 -13.82 -5.68
CA ILE A 348 15.12 -13.64 -4.30
C ILE A 348 15.48 -14.84 -3.44
N GLN A 349 16.45 -14.67 -2.54
CA GLN A 349 16.87 -15.69 -1.57
C GLN A 349 16.18 -15.48 -0.23
N ARG A 350 15.70 -16.57 0.38
CA ARG A 350 14.94 -16.55 1.64
C ARG A 350 15.64 -17.39 2.69
N ASP A 351 16.02 -16.74 3.78
CA ASP A 351 16.67 -17.34 4.95
C ASP A 351 15.80 -17.06 6.19
N TYR A 352 14.65 -17.74 6.24
CA TYR A 352 13.65 -17.50 7.27
C TYR A 352 13.83 -18.45 8.46
N ASP A 353 14.06 -17.89 9.64
CA ASP A 353 13.93 -18.63 10.89
C ASP A 353 12.45 -18.96 11.16
N ARG A 354 12.07 -20.21 10.90
CA ARG A 354 10.70 -20.70 11.09
C ARG A 354 10.34 -20.98 12.55
N SER A 355 11.27 -20.79 13.48
CA SER A 355 11.02 -20.93 14.92
C SER A 355 10.53 -19.64 15.58
N LEU A 356 10.46 -18.54 14.83
CA LEU A 356 10.01 -17.24 15.34
C LEU A 356 8.54 -17.28 15.76
N PRO A 357 8.18 -16.62 16.88
CA PRO A 357 6.79 -16.47 17.27
C PRO A 357 6.06 -15.50 16.33
N LYS A 358 4.72 -15.57 16.34
CA LYS A 358 3.90 -14.52 15.74
C LYS A 358 4.16 -13.20 16.47
N LEU A 359 4.12 -12.12 15.70
CA LEU A 359 4.33 -10.76 16.20
C LEU A 359 2.99 -10.03 16.24
N THR A 360 2.82 -9.16 17.24
CA THR A 360 1.67 -8.25 17.32
C THR A 360 2.07 -6.89 16.75
N PHE A 361 1.60 -6.56 15.55
CA PHE A 361 2.01 -5.34 14.83
C PHE A 361 0.89 -4.75 13.98
N TYR A 362 1.10 -3.51 13.51
CA TYR A 362 0.23 -2.87 12.51
C TYR A 362 0.63 -3.35 11.11
N GLY A 363 -0.10 -4.33 10.57
CA GLY A 363 0.28 -5.02 9.33
C GLY A 363 0.50 -4.11 8.11
N SER A 364 -0.29 -3.05 7.95
CA SER A 364 -0.22 -2.12 6.82
C SER A 364 1.05 -1.31 6.89
N GLU A 365 1.39 -0.90 8.11
CA GLU A 365 2.56 -0.08 8.38
C GLU A 365 3.82 -0.91 8.17
N LEU A 366 3.90 -2.15 8.67
CA LEU A 366 5.06 -3.01 8.36
C LEU A 366 5.14 -3.40 6.88
N ASN A 367 4.03 -3.67 6.21
CA ASN A 367 4.04 -3.88 4.75
C ASN A 367 4.54 -2.65 3.99
N GLN A 368 4.27 -1.44 4.50
CA GLN A 368 4.83 -0.19 3.95
C GLN A 368 6.35 -0.12 4.17
N VAL A 369 6.87 -0.56 5.33
CA VAL A 369 8.32 -0.69 5.58
C VAL A 369 8.95 -1.63 4.55
N TRP A 370 8.41 -2.84 4.40
CA TRP A 370 8.92 -3.84 3.44
C TRP A 370 8.88 -3.32 2.01
N THR A 371 7.80 -2.64 1.63
CA THR A 371 7.63 -2.08 0.27
C THR A 371 8.72 -1.07 -0.02
N ASN A 372 9.00 -0.17 0.92
CA ASN A 372 10.02 0.86 0.74
C ASN A 372 11.43 0.27 0.62
N LEU A 373 11.76 -0.71 1.46
CA LEU A 373 13.09 -1.35 1.46
C LEU A 373 13.29 -2.21 0.21
N LEU A 374 12.32 -3.05 -0.15
CA LEU A 374 12.38 -3.92 -1.32
C LEU A 374 12.36 -3.12 -2.63
N ALA A 375 11.55 -2.07 -2.73
CA ALA A 375 11.55 -1.21 -3.92
C ALA A 375 12.89 -0.52 -4.13
N ASN A 376 13.54 -0.06 -3.05
CA ASN A 376 14.87 0.52 -3.12
C ASN A 376 15.92 -0.51 -3.55
N ALA A 377 15.86 -1.73 -3.01
CA ALA A 377 16.77 -2.82 -3.39
C ALA A 377 16.63 -3.18 -4.88
N ILE A 378 15.40 -3.37 -5.37
CA ILE A 378 15.13 -3.69 -6.78
C ILE A 378 15.67 -2.58 -7.70
N GLU A 379 15.46 -1.32 -7.33
CA GLU A 379 15.92 -0.20 -8.13
C GLU A 379 17.45 -0.05 -8.13
N ALA A 380 18.10 -0.30 -7.00
CA ALA A 380 19.55 -0.28 -6.88
C ALA A 380 20.21 -1.38 -7.74
N LEU A 381 19.57 -2.54 -7.88
CA LEU A 381 20.02 -3.66 -8.71
C LEU A 381 19.74 -3.45 -10.20
N GLY A 382 18.68 -2.72 -10.55
CA GLY A 382 18.29 -2.48 -11.93
C GLY A 382 17.81 -3.77 -12.62
N GLU A 383 18.68 -4.40 -13.41
CA GLU A 383 18.33 -5.57 -14.22
C GLU A 383 18.77 -6.91 -13.62
N HIS A 384 19.79 -6.96 -12.75
CA HIS A 384 20.37 -8.22 -12.27
C HIS A 384 20.93 -8.12 -10.84
N GLY A 385 20.98 -9.26 -10.14
CA GLY A 385 21.61 -9.39 -8.82
C GLY A 385 20.78 -10.23 -7.86
N THR A 386 21.01 -10.08 -6.56
CA THR A 386 20.35 -10.90 -5.54
C THR A 386 19.80 -10.04 -4.42
N ILE A 387 18.56 -10.31 -4.01
CA ILE A 387 17.97 -9.80 -2.76
C ILE A 387 17.84 -10.97 -1.79
N THR A 388 18.45 -10.84 -0.61
CA THR A 388 18.36 -11.83 0.47
C THR A 388 17.47 -11.30 1.59
N LEU A 389 16.43 -12.06 1.91
CA LEU A 389 15.55 -11.80 3.05
C LEU A 389 15.89 -12.76 4.17
N ARG A 390 16.44 -12.24 5.27
CA ARG A 390 16.77 -13.05 6.45
C ARG A 390 15.91 -12.63 7.63
N THR A 391 15.45 -13.60 8.41
CA THR A 391 14.81 -13.32 9.70
C THR A 391 15.49 -14.09 10.80
N ARG A 392 15.69 -13.46 11.96
CA ARG A 392 16.28 -14.10 13.14
C ARG A 392 15.72 -13.50 14.42
N ARG A 393 15.83 -14.22 15.52
CA ARG A 393 15.59 -13.67 16.86
C ARG A 393 16.86 -13.01 17.39
N ASP A 394 16.72 -11.81 17.93
CA ASP A 394 17.77 -11.08 18.63
C ASP A 394 17.20 -10.54 19.95
N GLY A 395 17.41 -11.30 21.02
CA GLY A 395 16.82 -11.02 22.33
C GLY A 395 15.29 -11.00 22.30
N GLU A 396 14.72 -9.84 22.65
CA GLU A 396 13.27 -9.55 22.68
C GLU A 396 12.77 -8.92 21.38
N CYS A 397 13.56 -9.02 20.30
CA CYS A 397 13.20 -8.53 18.98
C CYS A 397 13.28 -9.65 17.93
N VAL A 398 12.44 -9.54 16.91
CA VAL A 398 12.66 -10.16 15.61
C VAL A 398 13.42 -9.18 14.75
N VAL A 399 14.49 -9.65 14.11
CA VAL A 399 15.25 -8.88 13.12
C VAL A 399 14.89 -9.39 11.74
N VAL A 400 14.54 -8.45 10.86
CA VAL A 400 14.38 -8.69 9.43
C VAL A 400 15.51 -7.97 8.72
N ASP A 401 16.38 -8.74 8.06
CA ASP A 401 17.40 -8.19 7.18
C ASP A 401 16.91 -8.24 5.73
N ILE A 402 17.08 -7.13 5.03
CA ILE A 402 16.86 -7.03 3.58
C ILE A 402 18.19 -6.60 2.97
N ALA A 403 18.87 -7.55 2.34
CA ALA A 403 20.17 -7.34 1.72
C ALA A 403 20.06 -7.36 0.20
N ASP A 404 20.70 -6.43 -0.49
CA ASP A 404 20.88 -6.42 -1.94
C ASP A 404 22.36 -6.46 -2.31
N THR A 405 22.66 -6.99 -3.50
CA THR A 405 24.02 -7.00 -4.08
C THR A 405 24.24 -5.82 -5.04
N GLY A 406 23.61 -4.67 -4.78
CA GLY A 406 23.71 -3.48 -5.60
C GLY A 406 25.01 -2.70 -5.39
N PRO A 407 25.11 -1.46 -5.90
CA PRO A 407 26.30 -0.63 -5.78
C PRO A 407 26.54 -0.08 -4.37
N GLY A 408 25.65 -0.39 -3.41
CA GLY A 408 25.71 0.14 -2.05
C GLY A 408 25.30 1.61 -1.93
N ILE A 409 25.56 2.19 -0.75
CA ILE A 409 25.26 3.59 -0.44
C ILE A 409 26.58 4.38 -0.33
N PRO A 410 26.78 5.45 -1.13
CA PRO A 410 27.98 6.27 -1.08
C PRO A 410 28.21 6.90 0.30
N PRO A 411 29.46 6.91 0.83
CA PRO A 411 29.76 7.38 2.19
C PRO A 411 29.29 8.80 2.52
N ASP A 412 29.30 9.69 1.53
CA ASP A 412 28.92 11.09 1.61
C ASP A 412 27.42 11.31 1.83
N VAL A 413 26.56 10.34 1.46
CA VAL A 413 25.11 10.45 1.63
C VAL A 413 24.56 9.64 2.80
N ARG A 414 25.36 8.76 3.42
CA ARG A 414 24.93 7.83 4.49
C ARG A 414 24.26 8.49 5.69
N SER A 415 24.69 9.69 6.09
CA SER A 415 24.08 10.43 7.20
C SER A 415 22.70 10.99 6.88
N HIS A 416 22.39 11.15 5.59
CA HIS A 416 21.20 11.85 5.10
C HIS A 416 20.10 10.93 4.57
N ILE A 417 20.37 9.63 4.35
CA ILE A 417 19.40 8.71 3.71
C ILE A 417 18.08 8.53 4.48
N PHE A 418 18.05 8.87 5.77
CA PHE A 418 16.84 8.84 6.60
C PHE A 418 16.20 10.22 6.77
N GLU A 419 16.78 11.29 6.22
CA GLU A 419 16.20 12.62 6.27
C GLU A 419 15.00 12.71 5.32
N PRO A 420 13.88 13.33 5.74
CA PRO A 420 12.76 13.55 4.85
C PRO A 420 13.17 14.31 3.58
N PHE A 421 12.62 13.89 2.45
CA PHE A 421 12.85 14.49 1.12
C PHE A 421 14.26 14.30 0.55
N PHE A 422 15.15 13.60 1.25
CA PHE A 422 16.46 13.25 0.71
C PHE A 422 16.33 12.16 -0.36
N THR A 423 16.82 12.41 -1.57
CA THR A 423 16.88 11.40 -2.63
C THR A 423 18.09 11.62 -3.53
N THR A 424 18.71 10.52 -3.97
CA THR A 424 19.80 10.52 -4.96
C THR A 424 19.27 10.36 -6.39
N LYS A 425 17.95 10.31 -6.56
CA LYS A 425 17.27 10.09 -7.85
C LYS A 425 17.03 11.41 -8.59
N ASP A 426 16.85 11.31 -9.90
CA ASP A 426 16.52 12.46 -10.74
C ASP A 426 15.23 13.16 -10.29
N VAL A 427 15.14 14.46 -10.57
CA VAL A 427 14.01 15.32 -10.18
C VAL A 427 12.70 14.72 -10.68
N GLY A 428 11.83 14.33 -9.74
CA GLY A 428 10.52 13.74 -10.02
C GLY A 428 10.45 12.21 -10.01
N GLN A 429 11.58 11.49 -9.85
CA GLN A 429 11.62 10.02 -9.79
C GLN A 429 11.68 9.44 -8.36
N GLY A 430 11.96 10.29 -7.36
CA GLY A 430 11.96 9.91 -5.95
C GLY A 430 11.35 11.00 -5.07
N THR A 431 10.46 10.62 -4.15
CA THR A 431 9.91 11.57 -3.16
C THR A 431 10.85 11.81 -1.99
N GLY A 432 11.86 10.94 -1.80
CA GLY A 432 12.76 10.98 -0.65
C GLY A 432 12.10 10.66 0.70
N LEU A 433 10.85 10.15 0.69
CA LEU A 433 10.09 9.88 1.91
C LEU A 433 10.10 8.41 2.33
N GLY A 434 10.55 7.49 1.47
CA GLY A 434 10.43 6.04 1.70
C GLY A 434 11.19 5.56 2.94
N LEU A 435 12.48 5.90 3.05
CA LEU A 435 13.33 5.47 4.17
C LEU A 435 13.00 6.19 5.48
N ASP A 436 12.67 7.49 5.45
CA ASP A 436 12.14 8.22 6.62
C ASP A 436 10.85 7.57 7.14
N THR A 437 9.90 7.30 6.24
CA THR A 437 8.62 6.68 6.60
C THR A 437 8.83 5.29 7.20
N ALA A 438 9.71 4.48 6.60
CA ALA A 438 10.05 3.17 7.13
C ALA A 438 10.62 3.29 8.56
N ARG A 439 11.56 4.22 8.76
CA ARG A 439 12.16 4.48 10.07
C ARG A 439 11.15 4.91 11.12
N ARG A 440 10.27 5.85 10.78
CA ARG A 440 9.22 6.34 11.69
C ARG A 440 8.20 5.26 12.04
N ILE A 441 7.81 4.43 11.09
CA ILE A 441 6.94 3.29 11.37
C ILE A 441 7.60 2.33 12.35
N VAL A 442 8.87 1.97 12.11
CA VAL A 442 9.58 1.03 12.99
C VAL A 442 9.80 1.64 14.38
N GLN A 443 10.29 2.88 14.47
CA GLN A 443 10.66 3.53 15.73
C GLN A 443 9.44 4.06 16.49
N ASP A 444 8.61 4.89 15.86
CA ASP A 444 7.54 5.62 16.55
C ASP A 444 6.31 4.74 16.79
N ARG A 445 6.01 3.80 15.88
CA ARG A 445 4.78 2.99 15.94
C ARG A 445 4.99 1.63 16.58
N HIS A 446 6.15 1.02 16.37
CA HIS A 446 6.44 -0.34 16.83
C HIS A 446 7.47 -0.38 17.98
N GLY A 447 8.05 0.77 18.36
CA GLY A 447 9.09 0.82 19.40
C GLY A 447 10.37 0.07 19.02
N GLY A 448 10.55 -0.18 17.72
CA GLY A 448 11.68 -0.90 17.16
C GLY A 448 12.85 0.00 16.82
N SER A 449 13.81 -0.57 16.09
CA SER A 449 14.94 0.19 15.56
C SER A 449 15.28 -0.26 14.15
N MET A 450 15.97 0.60 13.42
CA MET A 450 16.40 0.32 12.07
C MET A 450 17.82 0.85 11.86
N SER A 451 18.66 0.07 11.21
CA SER A 451 20.02 0.45 10.81
C SER A 451 20.32 -0.12 9.42
N PHE A 452 21.50 0.19 8.90
CA PHE A 452 21.97 -0.39 7.65
C PHE A 452 23.49 -0.55 7.68
N GLU A 453 23.95 -1.50 6.88
CA GLU A 453 25.35 -1.69 6.51
C GLU A 453 25.44 -1.57 4.99
N ALA A 454 26.45 -0.85 4.49
CA ALA A 454 26.63 -0.70 3.06
C ALA A 454 28.12 -0.62 2.72
N ASP A 455 28.50 -1.28 1.63
CA ASP A 455 29.83 -1.27 1.02
C ASP A 455 29.70 -1.32 -0.51
N ASP A 456 30.82 -1.53 -1.21
CA ASP A 456 30.86 -1.58 -2.67
C ASP A 456 30.24 -2.87 -3.25
N HIS A 457 29.73 -3.77 -2.40
CA HIS A 457 29.13 -5.04 -2.76
C HIS A 457 27.63 -5.12 -2.43
N GLY A 458 27.05 -4.09 -1.83
CA GLY A 458 25.62 -4.08 -1.54
C GLY A 458 25.20 -3.21 -0.37
N THR A 459 23.90 -3.31 -0.05
CA THR A 459 23.31 -2.71 1.15
C THR A 459 22.54 -3.77 1.91
N THR A 460 22.68 -3.79 3.23
CA THR A 460 21.80 -4.56 4.12
C THR A 460 21.09 -3.62 5.07
N PHE A 461 19.76 -3.57 5.00
CA PHE A 461 18.94 -2.91 6.01
C PHE A 461 18.56 -3.91 7.10
N HIS A 462 18.69 -3.51 8.35
CA HIS A 462 18.31 -4.29 9.52
C HIS A 462 17.12 -3.63 10.22
N VAL A 463 16.04 -4.38 10.40
CA VAL A 463 14.81 -3.90 11.04
C VAL A 463 14.51 -4.74 12.28
N TRP A 464 14.63 -4.15 13.47
CA TRP A 464 14.28 -4.80 14.74
C TRP A 464 12.85 -4.44 15.12
N ILE A 465 12.00 -5.46 15.24
CA ILE A 465 10.62 -5.36 15.73
C ILE A 465 10.52 -6.06 17.08
N PRO A 466 10.14 -5.37 18.16
CA PRO A 466 9.94 -5.99 19.47
C PRO A 466 8.87 -7.08 19.42
N LEU A 467 9.10 -8.19 20.14
CA LEU A 467 8.12 -9.28 20.30
C LEU A 467 6.82 -8.80 20.98
N HIS A 468 6.95 -7.78 21.83
CA HIS A 468 5.86 -7.15 22.55
C HIS A 468 5.89 -5.64 22.26
N PRO A 469 4.88 -5.08 21.58
CA PRO A 469 4.83 -3.64 21.36
C PRO A 469 4.74 -2.91 22.72
N PRO A 470 5.38 -1.74 22.88
CA PRO A 470 5.26 -0.98 24.10
C PRO A 470 3.78 -0.64 24.34
N VAL A 471 3.26 -1.05 25.49
CA VAL A 471 1.90 -0.69 25.91
C VAL A 471 1.81 0.83 25.88
N ALA A 472 0.99 1.39 24.99
CA ALA A 472 0.66 2.80 25.02
C ALA A 472 -0.01 3.06 26.38
N VAL A 473 0.70 3.71 27.29
CA VAL A 473 0.13 4.21 28.54
C VAL A 473 -0.89 5.27 28.14
N SER A 474 -2.15 4.88 28.03
CA SER A 474 -3.27 5.80 28.02
C SER A 474 -3.21 6.59 29.33
N GLY A 475 -2.84 7.86 29.23
CA GLY A 475 -2.76 8.76 30.37
C GLY A 475 -4.10 8.81 31.11
N THR A 476 -4.09 8.32 32.35
CA THR A 476 -4.86 8.78 33.51
C THR A 476 -6.22 9.41 33.22
N GLY A 477 -7.25 8.58 33.11
CA GLY A 477 -8.60 8.92 33.57
C GLY A 477 -8.73 8.48 35.02
N THR A 478 -8.66 9.43 35.95
CA THR A 478 -9.15 9.26 37.32
C THR A 478 -10.65 8.98 37.24
N ASP A 479 -11.08 7.79 37.64
CA ASP A 479 -12.43 7.59 38.17
C ASP A 479 -12.32 6.92 39.53
N GLN A 480 -12.58 7.75 40.54
CA GLN A 480 -12.94 7.32 41.88
C GLN A 480 -14.33 6.66 41.83
N ASP A 481 -14.48 5.63 42.68
CA ASP A 481 -15.73 5.18 43.29
C ASP A 481 -16.96 4.94 42.40
N SER A 482 -17.28 3.66 42.21
CA SER A 482 -18.57 3.17 42.73
C SER A 482 -18.58 1.66 42.88
N ASP A 483 -18.60 1.27 44.15
CA ASP A 483 -19.20 0.07 44.70
C ASP A 483 -20.53 -0.32 44.01
N SER A 484 -20.59 -1.50 43.40
CA SER A 484 -21.78 -2.37 43.45
C SER A 484 -21.44 -3.79 43.00
N GLY A 485 -21.75 -4.76 43.86
CA GLY A 485 -21.40 -6.17 43.77
C GLY A 485 -22.05 -7.01 42.64
N PRO A 486 -21.80 -8.32 42.65
CA PRO A 486 -21.91 -9.17 41.46
C PRO A 486 -23.35 -9.59 41.18
N ARG A 487 -23.77 -9.50 39.92
CA ARG A 487 -24.97 -10.20 39.43
C ARG A 487 -24.59 -11.25 38.41
N SER A 488 -24.80 -12.49 38.84
CA SER A 488 -24.84 -13.75 38.12
C SER A 488 -25.66 -13.70 36.83
N ASN A 489 -25.08 -14.24 35.75
CA ASN A 489 -25.78 -14.66 34.53
C ASN A 489 -26.85 -15.73 34.84
N PRO A 490 -27.97 -15.75 34.08
CA PRO A 490 -28.64 -16.98 33.75
C PRO A 490 -28.36 -17.39 32.29
N THR A 491 -28.01 -18.66 32.17
CA THR A 491 -28.00 -19.51 30.99
C THR A 491 -29.26 -19.37 30.14
N PHE A 492 -29.11 -19.26 28.82
CA PHE A 492 -29.69 -20.17 27.81
C PHE A 492 -28.98 -19.99 26.47
#